data_AF-A0A2E6XW17-F1
#
_entry.id   AF-A0A2E6XW17-F1
#
_cell.length_a   1.000
_cell.length_b   1.000
_cell.length_c   1.000
_cell.angle_alpha   90.00
_cell.angle_beta   90.00
_cell.angle_gamma   90.00
#
_symmetry.space_group_name_H-M   'P 1'
#
loop_
_entity.id
_entity.type
_entity.pdbx_description
1 polymer ?
#
loop_
_entity_poly.entity_id
_entity_poly.type
_entity_poly.pdbx_seq_one_letter_code
_entity_poly.pdbx_strand_id
1 'polypeptide(L)'
;MFCLSSSLVRRSYMQSSRIQLSIVILVVMPCWLLSIATYKVHLSSAWYPTKKHELYASLAKHGSYAEQHYDVQTDQSKIKALICPHAGFDYSGSIAAAGYRLLPKNYYKRVIILAPSHHTALTGLLLPN
;
A
#
# COMPACT_ATOMS: atom_id res chain seq x y z
N MET A 1 72.41 23.10 48.32
CA MET A 1 72.39 24.49 48.81
C MET A 1 71.14 25.16 48.24
N PHE A 2 70.39 25.85 49.10
CA PHE A 2 69.03 26.39 48.96
C PHE A 2 68.76 27.27 47.73
N CYS A 3 67.50 27.32 47.26
CA CYS A 3 66.57 28.48 47.30
C CYS A 3 65.45 28.29 46.23
N LEU A 4 64.18 28.03 46.62
CA LEU A 4 63.01 28.95 46.59
C LEU A 4 62.78 29.63 45.20
N SER A 5 61.59 29.70 44.60
CA SER A 5 60.30 30.08 45.18
C SER A 5 59.15 29.86 44.18
N SER A 6 57.97 29.66 44.74
CA SER A 6 56.60 29.77 44.21
C SER A 6 56.36 31.07 43.39
N SER A 7 55.40 31.20 42.47
CA SER A 7 53.95 31.03 42.68
C SER A 7 53.17 31.33 41.38
N LEU A 8 52.11 30.53 41.14
CA LEU A 8 50.76 30.90 40.68
C LEU A 8 50.57 32.08 39.71
N VAL A 9 50.08 31.79 38.49
CA VAL A 9 48.86 32.42 37.96
C VAL A 9 48.01 31.38 37.21
N ARG A 10 46.77 31.23 37.69
CA ARG A 10 45.69 30.41 37.11
C ARG A 10 45.17 31.04 35.82
N ARG A 11 44.83 30.20 34.83
CA ARG A 11 43.59 30.38 34.03
C ARG A 11 43.17 29.06 33.38
N SER A 12 42.26 28.36 34.06
CA SER A 12 41.43 27.31 33.49
C SER A 12 40.22 27.94 32.77
N TYR A 13 39.46 27.07 32.08
CA TYR A 13 38.11 27.25 31.50
C TYR A 13 38.08 27.65 30.01
N MET A 14 38.01 26.68 29.09
CA MET A 14 36.83 25.90 28.63
C MET A 14 35.91 26.64 27.63
N GLN A 15 35.55 25.90 26.56
CA GLN A 15 34.40 26.04 25.67
C GLN A 15 34.45 27.06 24.50
N SER A 16 34.52 26.53 23.28
CA SER A 16 33.55 26.89 22.22
C SER A 16 33.54 25.85 21.09
N SER A 17 33.05 24.65 21.38
CA SER A 17 32.63 23.65 20.40
C SER A 17 31.13 23.75 20.20
N ARG A 18 30.63 24.87 19.64
CA ARG A 18 29.18 25.12 19.50
C ARG A 18 28.75 25.69 18.14
N ILE A 19 29.42 25.33 17.05
CA ILE A 19 28.98 25.77 15.70
C ILE A 19 28.76 24.62 14.70
N GLN A 20 29.19 23.39 14.98
CA GLN A 20 29.11 22.31 13.97
C GLN A 20 27.85 21.44 14.01
N LEU A 21 26.95 21.55 15.00
CA LEU A 21 25.75 20.70 15.04
C LEU A 21 24.57 21.20 14.19
N SER A 22 24.54 22.47 13.78
CA SER A 22 23.38 23.04 13.08
C SER A 22 23.32 22.70 11.59
N ILE A 23 24.44 22.31 10.97
CA ILE A 23 24.51 22.06 9.52
C ILE A 23 24.20 20.59 9.17
N VAL A 24 24.41 19.66 10.11
CA VAL A 24 24.19 18.21 9.86
C VAL A 24 22.70 17.84 9.86
N ILE A 25 21.83 18.63 10.50
CA ILE A 25 20.39 18.37 10.54
C ILE A 25 19.69 18.74 9.21
N LEU A 26 20.34 19.50 8.32
CA LEU A 26 19.69 20.03 7.12
C LEU A 26 19.75 19.13 5.87
N VAL A 27 20.44 17.98 5.93
CA VAL A 27 20.63 17.08 4.76
C VAL A 27 19.87 15.75 4.89
N VAL A 28 18.96 15.62 5.87
CA VAL A 28 18.00 14.51 5.95
C VAL A 28 16.63 14.90 5.37
N MET A 29 16.66 15.55 4.21
CA MET A 29 15.54 15.64 3.27
C MET A 29 16.17 15.26 1.93
N PRO A 30 15.79 14.16 1.23
CA PRO A 30 14.44 14.01 0.68
C PRO A 30 14.06 12.57 0.19
N CYS A 31 13.17 11.82 0.84
CA CYS A 31 12.58 10.63 0.17
C CYS A 31 11.26 10.13 0.78
N TRP A 32 10.42 11.02 1.31
CA TRP A 32 9.12 10.66 1.87
C TRP A 32 7.96 11.43 1.22
N LEU A 33 8.19 11.98 0.02
CA LEU A 33 7.20 12.74 -0.74
C LEU A 33 6.94 12.13 -2.13
N LEU A 34 7.17 10.83 -2.31
CA LEU A 34 6.45 10.11 -3.34
C LEU A 34 5.04 9.88 -2.81
N SER A 35 4.16 10.86 -3.04
CA SER A 35 2.73 10.68 -2.88
C SER A 35 2.33 9.53 -3.80
N ILE A 36 2.07 8.36 -3.22
CA ILE A 36 1.37 7.30 -3.92
C ILE A 36 0.00 7.89 -4.24
N ALA A 37 -0.36 7.96 -5.53
CA ALA A 37 -1.69 8.36 -5.95
C ALA A 37 -2.70 7.47 -5.21
N THR A 38 -3.47 8.07 -4.30
CA THR A 38 -4.52 7.38 -3.56
C THR A 38 -5.84 7.70 -4.21
N TYR A 39 -6.55 6.67 -4.66
CA TYR A 39 -7.89 6.83 -5.18
C TYR A 39 -8.90 6.56 -4.06
N LYS A 40 -9.75 7.55 -3.77
CA LYS A 40 -10.79 7.39 -2.76
C LYS A 40 -11.89 6.48 -3.33
N VAL A 41 -12.22 5.44 -2.57
CA VAL A 41 -13.36 4.58 -2.86
C VAL A 41 -14.64 5.43 -2.96
N HIS A 42 -15.36 5.33 -4.09
CA HIS A 42 -16.55 6.13 -4.37
C HIS A 42 -17.86 5.33 -4.31
N LEU A 43 -17.80 4.00 -4.26
CA LEU A 43 -19.00 3.15 -4.22
C LEU A 43 -19.56 3.06 -2.80
N SER A 44 -20.88 2.99 -2.71
CA SER A 44 -21.62 2.92 -1.46
C SER A 44 -21.70 1.50 -0.92
N SER A 45 -22.23 1.36 0.31
CA SER A 45 -22.45 0.06 0.95
C SER A 45 -23.46 -0.83 0.21
N ALA A 46 -24.19 -0.31 -0.78
CA ALA A 46 -25.05 -1.09 -1.66
C ALA A 46 -24.26 -2.01 -2.60
N TRP A 47 -22.97 -1.73 -2.84
CA TRP A 47 -22.11 -2.55 -3.70
C TRP A 47 -21.30 -3.57 -2.89
N TYR A 48 -20.74 -3.15 -1.75
CA TYR A 48 -19.99 -3.99 -0.83
C TYR A 48 -19.86 -3.30 0.54
N PRO A 49 -19.60 -4.05 1.63
CA PRO A 49 -19.44 -3.45 2.95
C PRO A 49 -18.29 -2.44 2.98
N THR A 50 -18.55 -1.24 3.50
CA THR A 50 -17.56 -0.15 3.55
C THR A 50 -16.69 -0.19 4.81
N LYS A 51 -17.14 -0.89 5.87
CA LYS A 51 -16.32 -1.10 7.07
C LYS A 51 -15.38 -2.27 6.86
N LYS A 52 -14.11 -2.06 7.21
CA LYS A 52 -13.02 -3.03 7.05
C LYS A 52 -13.38 -4.44 7.54
N HIS A 53 -13.88 -4.57 8.77
CA HIS A 53 -14.19 -5.88 9.36
C HIS A 53 -15.35 -6.59 8.65
N GLU A 54 -16.40 -5.86 8.29
CA GLU A 54 -17.55 -6.38 7.54
C GLU A 54 -17.12 -6.83 6.13
N LEU A 55 -16.24 -6.06 5.49
CA LEU A 55 -15.69 -6.38 4.17
C LEU A 55 -14.92 -7.71 4.20
N TYR A 56 -14.00 -7.88 5.16
CA TYR A 56 -13.25 -9.13 5.28
C TYR A 56 -14.15 -10.33 5.58
N ALA A 57 -15.16 -10.17 6.44
CA ALA A 57 -16.13 -11.21 6.73
C ALA A 57 -16.93 -11.60 5.47
N SER A 58 -17.35 -10.61 4.68
CA SER A 58 -18.04 -10.83 3.41
C SER A 58 -17.15 -11.54 2.38
N LEU A 59 -15.89 -11.12 2.22
CA LEU A 59 -14.94 -11.79 1.32
C LEU A 59 -14.71 -13.26 1.72
N ALA A 60 -14.56 -13.53 3.02
CA ALA A 60 -14.43 -14.89 3.54
C ALA A 60 -15.67 -15.73 3.25
N LYS A 61 -16.88 -15.18 3.50
CA LYS A 61 -18.16 -15.83 3.19
C LYS A 61 -18.25 -16.21 1.71
N HIS A 62 -17.96 -15.28 0.79
CA HIS A 62 -18.00 -15.55 -0.64
C HIS A 62 -16.94 -16.57 -1.07
N GLY A 63 -15.74 -16.51 -0.48
CA GLY A 63 -14.67 -17.48 -0.73
C GLY A 63 -15.05 -18.90 -0.32
N SER A 64 -15.57 -19.08 0.91
CA SER A 64 -16.03 -20.39 1.39
C SER A 64 -17.21 -20.93 0.56
N TYR A 65 -18.16 -20.06 0.19
CA TYR A 65 -19.25 -20.45 -0.69
C TYR A 65 -18.73 -20.93 -2.04
N ALA A 66 -17.81 -20.18 -2.65
CA ALA A 66 -17.23 -20.52 -3.94
C ALA A 66 -16.44 -21.84 -3.89
N GLU A 67 -15.76 -22.09 -2.77
CA GLU A 67 -15.06 -23.34 -2.53
C GLU A 67 -15.96 -24.55 -2.47
N GLN A 68 -17.11 -24.41 -1.82
CA GLN A 68 -18.07 -25.49 -1.68
C GLN A 68 -18.86 -25.78 -2.97
N HIS A 69 -19.11 -24.76 -3.80
CA HIS A 69 -20.09 -24.86 -4.90
C HIS A 69 -19.46 -24.86 -6.30
N TYR A 70 -18.22 -24.43 -6.47
CA TYR A 70 -17.55 -24.38 -7.76
C TYR A 70 -16.27 -25.20 -7.75
N ASP A 71 -16.28 -26.32 -8.48
CA ASP A 71 -15.10 -27.13 -8.75
C ASP A 71 -14.49 -26.73 -10.09
N VAL A 72 -13.50 -25.84 -10.06
CA VAL A 72 -12.80 -25.35 -11.25
C VAL A 72 -11.33 -25.68 -11.13
N GLN A 73 -10.85 -26.54 -12.03
CA GLN A 73 -9.45 -26.96 -12.09
C GLN A 73 -8.77 -26.31 -13.29
N THR A 74 -7.63 -25.66 -13.07
CA THR A 74 -6.80 -25.08 -14.14
C THR A 74 -5.34 -24.99 -13.69
N ASP A 75 -4.44 -24.97 -14.66
CA ASP A 75 -3.03 -24.66 -14.41
C ASP A 75 -2.88 -23.18 -14.04
N GLN A 76 -2.75 -22.93 -12.73
CA GLN A 76 -2.65 -21.60 -12.15
C GLN A 76 -1.49 -20.77 -12.72
N SER A 77 -0.40 -21.43 -13.15
CA SER A 77 0.78 -20.75 -13.71
C SER A 77 0.53 -20.17 -15.11
N LYS A 78 -0.49 -20.68 -15.81
CA LYS A 78 -0.86 -20.28 -17.17
C LYS A 78 -1.92 -19.19 -17.22
N ILE A 79 -2.55 -18.85 -16.12
CA ILE A 79 -3.56 -17.79 -16.11
C ILE A 79 -2.87 -16.45 -16.43
N LYS A 80 -3.27 -15.80 -17.54
CA LYS A 80 -2.77 -14.48 -17.94
C LYS A 80 -3.81 -13.37 -17.82
N ALA A 81 -5.09 -13.74 -17.81
CA ALA A 81 -6.22 -12.84 -17.68
C ALA A 81 -7.34 -13.55 -16.90
N LEU A 82 -8.15 -12.75 -16.21
CA LEU A 82 -9.34 -13.19 -15.50
C LEU A 82 -10.48 -12.24 -15.86
N ILE A 83 -11.61 -12.80 -16.28
CA ILE A 83 -12.85 -12.04 -16.51
C ILE A 83 -13.75 -12.28 -15.30
N CYS A 84 -14.14 -11.20 -14.62
CA CYS A 84 -14.99 -11.27 -13.45
C CYS A 84 -16.20 -10.33 -13.58
N PRO A 85 -17.34 -10.69 -12.98
CA PRO A 85 -18.45 -9.77 -12.84
C PRO A 85 -18.09 -8.62 -11.89
N HIS A 86 -18.74 -7.47 -12.08
CA HIS A 86 -18.51 -6.27 -11.27
C HIS A 86 -19.79 -5.75 -10.60
N ALA A 87 -20.83 -6.57 -10.46
CA ALA A 87 -22.04 -6.21 -9.73
C ALA A 87 -21.78 -6.21 -8.21
N GLY A 88 -22.78 -5.80 -7.43
CA GLY A 88 -22.71 -5.86 -5.96
C GLY A 88 -22.44 -7.27 -5.44
N PHE A 89 -21.79 -7.37 -4.28
CA PHE A 89 -21.32 -8.62 -3.68
C PHE A 89 -22.43 -9.65 -3.47
N ASP A 90 -23.63 -9.22 -3.11
CA ASP A 90 -24.78 -10.11 -2.93
C ASP A 90 -25.19 -10.84 -4.21
N TYR A 91 -24.92 -10.25 -5.39
CA TYR A 91 -25.28 -10.83 -6.68
C TYR A 91 -24.13 -11.60 -7.32
N SER A 92 -22.89 -11.11 -7.19
CA SER A 92 -21.76 -11.64 -7.95
C SER A 92 -20.51 -11.99 -7.13
N GLY A 93 -20.53 -11.78 -5.82
CA GLY A 93 -19.37 -11.96 -4.95
C GLY A 93 -18.81 -13.38 -4.97
N SER A 94 -19.69 -14.41 -4.91
CA SER A 94 -19.27 -15.81 -4.95
C SER A 94 -18.67 -16.22 -6.30
N ILE A 95 -19.23 -15.75 -7.41
CA ILE A 95 -18.72 -16.03 -8.76
C ILE A 95 -17.36 -15.36 -8.96
N ALA A 96 -17.20 -14.10 -8.54
CA ALA A 96 -15.91 -13.42 -8.58
C ALA A 96 -14.87 -14.16 -7.72
N ALA A 97 -15.26 -14.58 -6.51
CA ALA A 97 -14.38 -15.34 -5.61
C ALA A 97 -13.91 -16.66 -6.21
N ALA A 98 -14.77 -17.36 -6.97
CA ALA A 98 -14.40 -18.59 -7.68
C ALA A 98 -13.21 -18.37 -8.63
N GLY A 99 -13.24 -17.26 -9.38
CA GLY A 99 -12.15 -16.89 -10.29
C GLY A 99 -10.89 -16.44 -9.57
N TYR A 100 -11.01 -15.54 -8.59
CA TYR A 100 -9.84 -15.04 -7.84
C TYR A 100 -9.09 -16.13 -7.07
N ARG A 101 -9.78 -17.17 -6.60
CA ARG A 101 -9.17 -18.31 -5.89
C ARG A 101 -8.22 -19.14 -6.77
N LEU A 102 -8.39 -19.09 -8.09
CA LEU A 102 -7.49 -19.76 -9.04
C LEU A 102 -6.15 -19.05 -9.18
N LEU A 103 -6.04 -17.80 -8.71
CA LEU A 103 -4.83 -17.02 -8.86
C LEU A 103 -3.81 -17.36 -7.76
N PRO A 104 -2.57 -17.71 -8.12
CA PRO A 104 -1.53 -17.98 -7.14
C PRO A 104 -1.12 -16.69 -6.44
N LYS A 105 -1.00 -16.74 -5.10
CA LYS A 105 -0.56 -15.60 -4.28
C LYS A 105 0.86 -15.18 -4.69
N ASN A 106 1.08 -13.87 -4.78
CA ASN A 106 2.40 -13.25 -5.06
C ASN A 106 3.05 -13.65 -6.39
N TYR A 107 2.31 -14.26 -7.32
CA TYR A 107 2.87 -14.66 -8.63
C TYR A 107 2.95 -13.49 -9.61
N TYR A 108 1.93 -12.63 -9.64
CA TYR A 108 1.87 -11.49 -10.55
C TYR A 108 2.49 -10.25 -9.92
N LYS A 109 3.53 -9.71 -10.56
CA LYS A 109 4.15 -8.44 -10.16
C LYS A 109 3.36 -7.21 -10.59
N ARG A 110 2.46 -7.37 -11.57
CA ARG A 110 1.65 -6.30 -12.14
C ARG A 110 0.28 -6.84 -12.51
N VAL A 111 -0.75 -6.11 -12.12
CA VAL A 111 -2.15 -6.37 -12.48
C VAL A 111 -2.67 -5.15 -13.23
N ILE A 112 -3.25 -5.37 -14.41
CA ILE A 112 -3.93 -4.34 -15.19
C ILE A 112 -5.42 -4.61 -15.07
N ILE A 113 -6.19 -3.62 -14.61
CA ILE A 113 -7.65 -3.71 -14.51
C ILE A 113 -8.23 -2.96 -15.71
N LEU A 114 -8.99 -3.67 -16.53
CA LEU A 114 -9.75 -3.10 -17.65
C LEU A 114 -11.22 -3.11 -17.27
N ALA A 115 -11.89 -1.95 -17.36
CA ALA A 115 -13.30 -1.80 -17.02
C ALA A 115 -13.99 -0.85 -18.01
N PRO A 116 -15.27 -1.09 -18.35
CA PRO A 116 -16.04 -0.18 -19.19
C PRO A 116 -16.41 1.11 -18.43
N SER A 117 -16.59 2.20 -19.17
CA SER A 117 -17.25 3.40 -18.64
C SER A 117 -18.76 3.22 -18.73
N HIS A 118 -19.46 3.34 -17.60
CA HIS A 118 -20.93 3.34 -17.55
C HIS A 118 -21.52 4.76 -17.59
N HIS A 119 -20.68 5.79 -17.50
CA HIS A 119 -21.13 7.18 -17.36
C HIS A 119 -20.90 8.02 -18.61
N THR A 120 -19.88 7.67 -19.40
CA THR A 120 -19.43 8.48 -20.53
C THR A 120 -19.09 7.59 -21.72
N ALA A 121 -19.52 8.00 -22.90
CA ALA A 121 -19.04 7.40 -24.13
C ALA A 121 -17.55 7.69 -24.27
N LEU A 122 -16.76 6.64 -24.51
CA LEU A 122 -15.32 6.74 -24.65
C LEU A 122 -14.88 6.15 -25.99
N THR A 123 -14.02 6.88 -26.69
CA THR A 123 -13.22 6.33 -27.78
C THR A 123 -11.78 6.22 -27.30
N GLY A 124 -11.21 5.01 -27.29
CA GLY A 124 -9.85 4.75 -26.78
C GLY A 124 -9.82 4.29 -25.31
N LEU A 125 -8.72 4.60 -24.61
CA LEU A 125 -8.46 4.21 -23.23
C LEU A 125 -8.24 5.44 -22.35
N LEU A 126 -8.77 5.40 -21.13
CA LEU A 126 -8.46 6.37 -20.08
C LEU A 126 -7.55 5.74 -19.04
N LEU A 127 -6.53 6.49 -18.62
CA LEU A 127 -5.66 6.14 -17.52
C LEU A 127 -6.04 6.97 -16.29
N PRO A 128 -5.89 6.42 -15.07
CA PRO A 128 -6.03 7.21 -13.86
C PRO A 128 -4.96 8.31 -13.83
N ASN A 129 -5.34 9.49 -13.36
CA ASN A 129 -4.45 10.64 -13.18
C ASN A 129 -3.54 10.48 -11.95
#